data_AF-A0A964RWF9-F1
#
_entry.id   AF-A0A964RWF9-F1
#
_cell.length_a   1.000
_cell.length_b   1.000
_cell.length_c   1.000
_cell.angle_alpha   90.00
_cell.angle_beta   90.00
_cell.angle_gamma   90.00
#
_symmetry.space_group_name_H-M   'P 1'
#
loop_
_entity.id
_entity.type
_entity.pdbx_description
1 polymer ?
#
loop_
_entity_poly.entity_id
_entity_poly.type
_entity_poly.pdbx_seq_one_letter_code
_entity_poly.pdbx_strand_id
1 'polypeptide(L)' 'MMDGENDTILPEKAMKLLRDDGIDVNLEQATIILHFLSHMAEIVADQYLDRADIL' A
#
# COMPACT_ATOMS: atom_id res chain seq x y z
N MET A 1 -6.78 21.85 6.36
CA MET A 1 -7.94 20.96 6.21
C MET A 1 -7.36 19.60 5.85
N MET A 2 -7.28 18.69 6.81
CA MET A 2 -6.92 17.29 6.53
C MET A 2 -8.24 16.58 6.29
N ASP A 3 -8.54 16.28 5.03
CA ASP A 3 -9.66 15.43 4.68
C ASP A 3 -9.34 14.00 5.11
N GLY A 4 -10.13 13.49 6.05
CA GLY A 4 -10.10 12.10 6.48
C GLY A 4 -10.87 11.23 5.49
N GLU A 5 -10.31 11.01 4.31
CA GLU A 5 -10.67 9.86 3.47
C GLU A 5 -9.54 8.85 3.56
N ASN A 6 -9.88 7.58 3.79
CA ASN A 6 -8.92 6.48 3.75
C ASN A 6 -8.08 6.56 2.46
N ASP A 7 -6.80 6.93 2.59
CA ASP A 7 -5.80 7.02 1.51
C ASP A 7 -5.41 5.63 0.95
N THR A 8 -6.34 4.69 0.96
CA THR A 8 -6.19 3.37 0.36
C THR A 8 -6.09 3.55 -1.16
N ILE A 9 -4.91 3.28 -1.71
CA ILE A 9 -4.72 3.22 -3.16
C ILE A 9 -5.64 2.12 -3.71
N LEU A 10 -6.52 2.45 -4.67
CA LEU A 10 -7.36 1.45 -5.32
C LEU A 10 -6.56 0.59 -6.32
N PRO A 11 -6.95 -0.67 -6.57
CA PRO A 11 -6.26 -1.56 -7.51
C PRO A 11 -6.09 -0.96 -8.92
N GLU A 12 -7.05 -0.19 -9.44
CA GLU A 12 -6.97 0.46 -10.74
C GLU A 12 -5.88 1.54 -10.77
N LYS A 13 -5.74 2.27 -9.67
CA LYS A 13 -4.69 3.28 -9.49
C LYS A 13 -3.32 2.61 -9.37
N ALA A 14 -3.22 1.51 -8.63
CA ALA A 14 -1.99 0.72 -8.54
C ALA A 14 -1.58 0.14 -9.90
N MET A 15 -2.53 -0.42 -10.66
CA MET A 15 -2.29 -0.94 -12.01
C MET A 15 -1.77 0.17 -12.94
N LYS A 16 -2.36 1.36 -12.90
CA LYS A 16 -1.90 2.49 -13.70
C LYS A 16 -0.47 2.90 -13.33
N LEU A 17 -0.17 3.06 -12.04
CA LEU A 17 1.16 3.43 -11.57
C LEU A 17 2.23 2.41 -12.00
N LEU A 18 1.94 1.12 -11.82
CA LEU A 18 2.85 0.04 -12.21
C LEU A 18 3.12 0.05 -13.72
N ARG A 19 2.09 0.28 -14.54
CA ARG A 19 2.25 0.38 -16.00
C ARG A 19 3.00 1.62 -16.44
N ASP A 20 2.76 2.76 -15.79
CA ASP A 20 3.49 4.01 -16.05
C ASP A 20 5.00 3.82 -15.76
N ASP A 21 5.34 2.95 -14.80
CA ASP A 21 6.72 2.54 -14.48
C ASP A 21 7.25 1.39 -15.36
N GLY A 22 6.51 0.95 -16.37
CA GLY A 22 6.92 -0.09 -17.32
C GLY A 22 6.67 -1.53 -16.84
N ILE A 23 5.92 -1.72 -15.75
CA ILE A 23 5.52 -3.02 -15.23
C ILE A 23 4.12 -3.36 -15.77
N ASP A 24 4.07 -4.18 -16.82
CA ASP A 24 2.80 -4.59 -17.42
C ASP A 24 2.07 -5.62 -16.55
N VAL A 25 1.00 -5.16 -15.91
CA VAL A 25 0.14 -5.98 -15.03
C VAL A 25 -1.34 -5.76 -15.35
N ASN A 26 -2.16 -6.78 -15.10
CA ASN A 26 -3.61 -6.68 -15.11
C ASN A 26 -4.16 -6.29 -13.71
N LEU A 27 -5.47 -6.10 -13.62
CA LEU A 27 -6.13 -5.66 -12.37
C LEU A 27 -5.96 -6.66 -11.22
N GLU A 28 -6.01 -7.97 -11.52
CA GLU A 28 -5.84 -9.03 -10.52
C GLU A 28 -4.42 -9.01 -9.94
N GLN A 29 -3.41 -8.92 -10.81
CA GLN A 29 -2.01 -8.80 -10.40
C GLN A 29 -1.77 -7.52 -9.60
N ALA A 30 -2.34 -6.38 -10.02
CA ALA A 30 -2.24 -5.14 -9.28
C ALA A 30 -2.88 -5.23 -7.89
N THR A 31 -4.02 -5.94 -7.76
CA THR A 31 -4.67 -6.21 -6.48
C THR A 31 -3.76 -7.02 -5.56
N ILE A 32 -3.14 -8.08 -6.07
CA ILE A 32 -2.23 -8.94 -5.29
C ILE A 32 -1.02 -8.14 -4.82
N ILE A 33 -0.40 -7.36 -5.71
CA ILE A 33 0.77 -6.52 -5.39
C ILE A 33 0.41 -5.51 -4.32
N LEU A 34 -0.71 -4.80 -4.48
CA LEU A 34 -1.17 -3.82 -3.51
C LEU A 34 -1.42 -4.45 -2.14
N HIS A 35 -2.12 -5.59 -2.08
CA HIS A 35 -2.36 -6.31 -0.83
C HIS A 35 -1.05 -6.70 -0.12
N PHE A 36 -0.08 -7.21 -0.88
CA PHE A 36 1.22 -7.58 -0.33
C PHE A 36 1.97 -6.37 0.26
N LEU A 37 2.00 -5.25 -0.47
CA LEU A 37 2.64 -4.01 -0.01
C LEU A 37 1.95 -3.43 1.23
N SER A 38 0.62 -3.42 1.27
CA SER A 38 -0.15 -2.97 2.43
C SER A 38 0.16 -3.82 3.66
N HIS A 39 0.22 -5.15 3.51
CA HIS A 39 0.55 -6.04 4.62
C HIS A 39 1.96 -5.80 5.17
N MET A 40 2.94 -5.55 4.28
CA MET A 40 4.28 -5.18 4.73
C MET A 40 4.30 -3.82 5.46
N ALA A 41 3.53 -2.86 4.98
CA ALA A 41 3.44 -1.54 5.62
C ALA A 41 2.85 -1.64 7.04
N GLU A 42 1.78 -2.43 7.22
CA GLU A 42 1.19 -2.72 8.53
C GLU A 42 2.23 -3.33 9.48
N ILE A 43 2.93 -4.39 9.05
CA ILE A 43 3.97 -5.05 9.86
C ILE A 43 5.06 -4.06 10.30
N VAL A 44 5.53 -3.21 9.38
CA VAL A 44 6.60 -2.23 9.68
C VAL A 44 6.08 -1.15 10.64
N ALA A 45 4.84 -0.69 10.45
CA ALA A 45 4.22 0.28 11.33
C ALA A 45 4.03 -0.29 12.74
N ASP A 46 3.49 -1.51 12.86
CA ASP A 46 3.31 -2.21 14.13
C ASP A 46 4.65 -2.37 14.86
N GLN A 47 5.69 -2.85 14.17
CA GLN A 47 7.02 -2.98 14.76
C GLN A 47 7.66 -1.65 15.19
N TYR A 48 7.28 -0.55 14.56
CA TYR A 48 7.76 0.78 14.95
C TYR A 48 7.02 1.27 16.19
N LEU A 49 5.70 1.13 16.22
CA LEU A 49 4.85 1.53 17.34
C LEU A 49 5.14 0.70 18.60
N ASP A 50 5.28 -0.63 18.47
CA ASP A 50 5.67 -1.52 19.57
C ASP A 50 7.03 -1.14 20.17
N ARG A 51 7.96 -0.61 19.36
CA ARG A 51 9.25 -0.11 19.84
C ARG A 51 9.15 1.26 20.48
N ALA A 52 8.19 2.09 20.07
CA ALA A 52 7.96 3.41 20.65
C ALA A 52 7.36 3.33 22.06
N ASP A 53 6.56 2.30 22.35
CA ASP A 53 5.96 2.06 23.68
C ASP A 53 6.97 1.54 24.74
N ILE A 54 8.20 1.20 24.34
CA ILE A 54 9.27 0.67 25.23
C ILE A 54 10.33 1.75 25.58
N LEU A 55 10.18 2.99 25.09
CA LEU A 55 11.05 4.14 25.37
C LEU A 55 10.39 5.17 26.30
#